data_AF-A0A2T0T7T9-F1
#
_entry.id   AF-A0A2T0T7T9-F1
#
_cell.length_a   1.000
_cell.length_b   1.000
_cell.length_c   1.000
_cell.angle_alpha   90.00
_cell.angle_beta   90.00
_cell.angle_gamma   90.00
#
_symmetry.space_group_name_H-M   'P 1'
#
loop_
_entity.id
_entity.type
_entity.pdbx_description
1 polymer ?
#
loop_
_entity_poly.entity_id
_entity_poly.type
_entity_poly.pdbx_seq_one_letter_code
_entity_poly.pdbx_strand_id
1 'polypeptide(L)'
;MSESVERVAVQVDRLCWSGILLGLAFTMTNVQQFAAAGSQPWSPAWCAAWLLDPMVSLVLLAILRAEQVTAQHGVRMGGWVRAAKWFTLAATYVMNTWSAFMAGSAALVVLHSVPPLVVFVAAEAVTELRDKLVVPVDGPAPEPVAPTPRTSFAEYLAVAQAARTRGVKVTPAWVREVTGCSRGLSSRLAAALAEQEVRP
;
A
#
# COMPACT_ATOMS: atom_id res chain seq x y z
N MET A 1 2.38 -24.65 20.55
CA MET A 1 3.28 -23.81 19.72
C MET A 1 2.60 -22.51 19.25
N SER A 2 1.28 -22.50 19.00
CA SER A 2 0.50 -21.29 18.65
C SER A 2 0.49 -20.20 19.73
N GLU A 3 0.35 -20.58 21.01
CA GLU A 3 0.26 -19.64 22.14
C GLU A 3 1.53 -18.80 22.39
N SER A 4 2.67 -19.23 21.83
CA SER A 4 3.92 -18.45 21.85
C SER A 4 3.97 -17.46 20.68
N VAL A 5 3.44 -17.83 19.52
CA VAL A 5 3.45 -16.98 18.32
C VAL A 5 2.47 -15.82 18.48
N GLU A 6 1.29 -16.07 19.04
CA GLU A 6 0.29 -15.03 19.31
C GLU A 6 0.79 -14.00 20.33
N ARG A 7 1.42 -14.44 21.42
CA ARG A 7 2.05 -13.54 22.40
C ARG A 7 3.15 -12.69 21.79
N VAL A 8 3.98 -13.27 20.93
CA VAL A 8 5.03 -12.54 20.21
C VAL A 8 4.40 -11.50 19.25
N ALA A 9 3.32 -11.85 18.54
CA ALA A 9 2.62 -10.93 17.64
C ALA A 9 2.04 -9.72 18.40
N VAL A 10 1.38 -9.95 19.53
CA VAL A 10 0.84 -8.87 20.38
C VAL A 10 1.96 -8.00 20.95
N GLN A 11 3.08 -8.60 21.36
CA GLN A 11 4.21 -7.84 21.88
C GLN A 11 4.87 -6.96 20.79
N VAL A 12 5.05 -7.50 19.58
CA VAL A 12 5.59 -6.76 18.43
C VAL A 12 4.65 -5.61 18.04
N ASP A 13 3.33 -5.84 18.01
CA ASP A 13 2.35 -4.79 17.72
C ASP A 13 2.42 -3.66 18.75
N ARG A 14 2.48 -4.00 20.06
CA ARG A 14 2.63 -3.01 21.14
C ARG A 14 3.92 -2.21 21.03
N LEU A 15 5.04 -2.86 20.70
CA LEU A 15 6.32 -2.17 20.50
C LEU A 15 6.27 -1.24 19.28
N CYS A 16 5.65 -1.68 18.19
CA CYS A 16 5.47 -0.88 16.98
C CYS A 16 4.62 0.36 17.28
N TRP A 17 3.47 0.20 17.94
CA TRP A 17 2.63 1.32 18.37
C TRP A 17 3.34 2.27 19.33
N SER A 18 4.13 1.74 20.27
CA SER A 18 4.91 2.57 21.18
C SER A 18 5.95 3.40 20.41
N GLY A 19 6.65 2.80 19.44
CA GLY A 19 7.59 3.49 18.58
C GLY A 19 6.93 4.58 17.73
N ILE A 20 5.75 4.30 17.15
CA ILE A 20 4.96 5.28 16.41
C ILE A 20 4.58 6.46 17.31
N LEU A 21 4.03 6.20 18.51
CA LEU A 21 3.61 7.26 19.43
C LEU A 21 4.78 8.11 19.91
N LEU A 22 5.93 7.50 20.20
CA LEU A 22 7.14 8.22 20.59
C LEU A 22 7.71 9.06 19.44
N GLY A 23 7.74 8.49 18.23
CA GLY A 23 8.18 9.22 17.04
C GLY A 23 7.27 10.40 16.72
N LEU A 24 5.95 10.22 16.83
CA LEU A 24 4.96 11.28 16.67
C LEU A 24 5.08 12.36 17.75
N ALA A 25 5.30 12.00 19.01
CA ALA A 25 5.54 12.97 20.06
C ALA A 25 6.79 13.82 19.78
N PHE A 26 7.85 13.18 19.27
CA PHE A 26 9.06 13.88 18.86
C PHE A 26 8.82 14.83 17.68
N THR A 27 8.17 14.38 16.60
CA THR A 27 7.86 15.25 15.46
C THR A 27 6.95 16.40 15.87
N MET A 28 5.95 16.12 16.69
CA MET A 28 5.02 17.10 17.25
C MET A 28 5.75 18.20 18.03
N THR A 29 6.76 17.86 18.84
CA THR A 29 7.54 18.87 19.57
C THR A 29 8.35 19.78 18.64
N ASN A 30 8.97 19.25 17.58
CA ASN A 30 9.75 20.06 16.66
C ASN A 30 8.85 20.95 15.78
N VAL A 31 7.75 20.38 15.28
CA VAL A 31 6.75 21.13 14.52
C VAL A 31 6.14 22.21 15.38
N GLN A 32 5.88 21.94 16.67
CA GLN A 32 5.38 22.94 17.59
C GLN A 32 6.38 24.09 17.78
N GLN A 33 7.67 23.80 17.97
CA GLN A 33 8.68 24.85 18.10
C GLN A 33 8.79 25.69 16.83
N PHE A 34 8.74 25.04 15.67
CA PHE A 34 8.75 25.71 14.37
C PHE A 34 7.52 26.60 14.17
N ALA A 35 6.32 26.05 14.38
CA ALA A 35 5.05 26.75 14.15
C ALA A 35 4.76 27.82 15.21
N ALA A 36 5.21 27.63 16.45
CA ALA A 36 5.09 28.64 17.49
C ALA A 36 5.98 29.85 17.19
N ALA A 37 7.11 29.69 16.51
CA ALA A 37 7.96 30.80 16.03
C ALA A 37 8.25 31.88 17.10
N GLY A 38 8.46 31.47 18.36
CA GLY A 38 8.69 32.39 19.49
C GLY A 38 7.43 32.98 20.15
N SER A 39 6.24 32.46 19.82
CA SER A 39 4.98 32.82 20.47
C SER A 39 5.04 32.65 21.99
N GLN A 40 4.38 33.55 22.72
CA GLN A 40 4.30 33.48 24.18
C GLN A 40 3.66 32.14 24.62
N PRO A 41 4.23 31.45 25.63
CA PRO A 41 3.63 30.24 26.19
C PRO A 41 2.17 30.50 26.59
N TRP A 42 1.29 29.52 26.32
CA TRP A 42 -0.17 29.59 26.56
C TRP A 42 -0.96 30.58 25.70
N SER A 43 -0.32 31.27 24.75
CA SER A 43 -1.06 32.02 23.73
C SER A 43 -1.87 31.06 22.83
N PRO A 44 -2.98 31.52 22.22
CA PRO A 44 -3.73 30.71 21.26
C PRO A 44 -2.87 30.15 20.13
N ALA A 45 -1.88 30.92 19.65
CA ALA A 45 -0.92 30.48 18.63
C ALA A 45 0.00 29.34 19.12
N TRP A 46 0.52 29.46 20.35
CA TRP A 46 1.35 28.41 20.96
C TRP A 46 0.56 27.10 21.15
N CYS A 47 -0.70 27.21 21.58
CA CYS A 47 -1.60 26.07 21.72
C CYS A 47 -1.97 25.46 20.36
N ALA A 48 -2.28 26.29 19.35
CA ALA A 48 -2.60 25.82 18.01
C ALA A 48 -1.43 25.09 17.33
N ALA A 49 -0.19 25.53 17.58
CA ALA A 49 1.02 24.90 17.06
C ALA A 49 1.15 23.42 17.48
N TRP A 50 0.66 23.04 18.67
CA TRP A 50 0.64 21.64 19.10
C TRP A 50 -0.31 20.77 18.28
N LEU A 51 -1.35 21.32 17.67
CA LEU A 51 -2.36 20.55 16.94
C LEU A 51 -1.98 20.29 15.47
N LEU A 52 -0.99 21.01 14.95
CA LEU A 52 -0.62 20.96 13.53
C LEU A 52 -0.11 19.57 13.12
N ASP A 53 0.86 19.02 13.85
CA ASP A 53 1.45 17.70 13.54
C ASP A 53 0.48 16.53 13.77
N PRO A 54 -0.29 16.47 14.88
CA PRO A 54 -1.32 15.44 15.07
C PRO A 54 -2.39 15.47 13.97
N MET A 55 -2.82 16.66 13.54
CA MET A 55 -3.82 16.79 12.47
C MET A 55 -3.31 16.19 11.15
N VAL A 56 -2.09 16.53 10.73
CA VAL A 56 -1.47 15.97 9.51
C VAL A 56 -1.32 14.45 9.63
N SER A 57 -0.85 13.96 10.77
CA SER A 57 -0.67 12.53 11.04
C SER A 57 -1.99 11.75 11.00
N LEU A 58 -3.06 12.30 11.55
CA LEU A 58 -4.40 11.71 11.49
C LEU A 58 -4.94 11.67 10.07
N VAL A 59 -4.74 12.73 9.28
CA VAL A 59 -5.12 12.75 7.87
C VAL A 59 -4.35 11.70 7.08
N LEU A 60 -3.05 11.58 7.29
CA LEU A 60 -2.24 10.54 6.66
C LEU A 60 -2.74 9.14 7.05
N LEU A 61 -2.96 8.88 8.34
CA LEU A 61 -3.47 7.60 8.82
C LEU A 61 -4.85 7.28 8.23
N ALA A 62 -5.72 8.28 8.08
CA ALA A 62 -7.02 8.12 7.43
C ALA A 62 -6.87 7.78 5.94
N ILE A 63 -5.92 8.41 5.23
CA ILE A 63 -5.61 8.10 3.82
C ILE A 63 -5.07 6.66 3.70
N LEU A 64 -4.13 6.26 4.57
CA LEU A 64 -3.61 4.89 4.62
C LEU A 64 -4.74 3.89 4.86
N ARG A 65 -5.61 4.18 5.84
CA ARG A 65 -6.76 3.32 6.15
C ARG A 65 -7.73 3.24 4.98
N ALA A 66 -8.02 4.35 4.32
CA ALA A 66 -8.91 4.41 3.17
C ALA A 66 -8.37 3.59 1.99
N GLU A 67 -7.07 3.66 1.69
CA GLU A 67 -6.45 2.82 0.65
C GLU A 67 -6.67 1.34 0.93
N GLN A 68 -6.44 0.92 2.17
CA GLN A 68 -6.57 -0.48 2.54
C GLN A 68 -7.99 -1.00 2.44
N VAL A 69 -8.94 -0.25 2.99
CA VAL A 69 -10.36 -0.60 2.88
C VAL A 69 -10.77 -0.68 1.41
N THR A 70 -10.29 0.24 0.59
CA THR A 70 -10.60 0.27 -0.85
C THR A 70 -9.95 -0.90 -1.60
N ALA A 71 -8.73 -1.30 -1.21
CA ALA A 71 -8.03 -2.46 -1.74
C ALA A 71 -8.73 -3.79 -1.41
N GLN A 72 -9.30 -3.93 -0.20
CA GLN A 72 -10.12 -5.09 0.18
C GLN A 72 -11.37 -5.24 -0.71
N HIS A 73 -11.95 -4.13 -1.17
CA HIS A 73 -13.09 -4.12 -2.08
C HIS A 73 -12.68 -4.21 -3.57
N GLY A 74 -11.41 -4.49 -3.87
CA GLY A 74 -10.90 -4.66 -5.24
C GLY A 74 -10.72 -3.37 -6.04
N VAL A 75 -10.88 -2.20 -5.42
CA VAL A 75 -10.71 -0.90 -6.07
C VAL A 75 -9.26 -0.45 -5.92
N ARG A 76 -8.54 -0.37 -7.04
CA ARG A 76 -7.15 0.11 -7.03
C ARG A 76 -7.14 1.64 -6.97
N MET A 77 -6.74 2.18 -5.83
CA MET A 77 -6.43 3.60 -5.70
C MET A 77 -5.24 3.97 -6.61
N GLY A 78 -5.41 4.99 -7.45
CA GLY A 78 -4.43 5.41 -8.46
C GLY A 78 -3.21 6.15 -7.90
N GLY A 79 -2.36 6.69 -8.79
CA GLY A 79 -1.14 7.41 -8.41
C GLY A 79 -1.34 8.66 -7.55
N TRP A 80 -2.56 9.22 -7.52
CA TRP A 80 -2.91 10.38 -6.69
C TRP A 80 -2.68 10.12 -5.19
N VAL A 81 -3.02 8.93 -4.71
CA VAL A 81 -2.89 8.64 -3.28
C VAL A 81 -1.43 8.49 -2.89
N ARG A 82 -0.61 7.90 -3.77
CA ARG A 82 0.85 7.90 -3.63
C ARG A 82 1.42 9.31 -3.58
N ALA A 83 0.94 10.22 -4.44
CA ALA A 83 1.36 11.61 -4.40
C ALA A 83 0.99 12.29 -3.07
N ALA A 84 -0.22 12.05 -2.54
CA ALA A 84 -0.65 12.58 -1.26
C ALA A 84 0.21 12.08 -0.09
N LYS A 85 0.60 10.79 -0.08
CA LYS A 85 1.52 10.23 0.93
C LYS A 85 2.91 10.87 0.87
N TRP A 86 3.48 10.97 -0.33
CA TRP A 86 4.80 11.59 -0.49
C TRP A 86 4.76 13.08 -0.14
N PHE A 87 3.68 13.78 -0.47
CA PHE A 87 3.49 15.19 -0.12
C PHE A 87 3.44 15.39 1.40
N THR A 88 2.62 14.60 2.11
CA THR A 88 2.50 14.67 3.57
C THR A 88 3.79 14.28 4.28
N LEU A 89 4.49 13.24 3.79
CA LEU A 89 5.80 12.87 4.30
C LEU A 89 6.84 13.98 4.08
N ALA A 90 6.88 14.56 2.87
CA ALA A 90 7.81 15.64 2.54
C ALA A 90 7.55 16.89 3.40
N ALA A 91 6.29 17.27 3.60
CA ALA A 91 5.91 18.38 4.47
C ALA A 91 6.41 18.15 5.90
N THR A 92 6.17 16.96 6.46
CA THR A 92 6.62 16.58 7.80
C THR A 92 8.15 16.58 7.91
N TYR A 93 8.83 16.00 6.93
CA TYR A 93 10.28 15.99 6.85
C TYR A 93 10.88 17.40 6.84
N VAL A 94 10.33 18.29 6.00
CA VAL A 94 10.79 19.68 5.91
C VAL A 94 10.61 20.38 7.26
N MET A 95 9.44 20.31 7.88
CA MET A 95 9.21 20.95 9.17
C MET A 95 10.14 20.43 10.27
N ASN A 96 10.45 19.13 10.27
CA ASN A 96 11.31 18.53 11.29
C ASN A 96 12.79 18.87 11.08
N THR A 97 13.23 19.05 9.84
CA THR A 97 14.66 19.26 9.49
C THR A 97 15.01 20.73 9.17
N TRP A 98 14.03 21.63 9.07
CA TRP A 98 14.23 23.02 8.64
C TRP A 98 15.24 23.78 9.48
N SER A 99 15.14 23.71 10.81
CA SER A 99 16.09 24.35 11.72
C SER A 99 17.50 23.78 11.59
N ALA A 100 17.62 22.47 11.35
CA ALA A 100 18.89 21.80 11.11
C ALA A 100 19.55 22.23 9.80
N PHE A 101 18.75 22.42 8.74
CA PHE A 101 19.22 23.00 7.48
C PHE A 101 19.70 24.44 7.68
N MET A 102 18.96 25.25 8.43
CA MET A 102 19.38 26.62 8.75
C MET A 102 20.64 26.68 9.59
N ALA A 103 20.88 25.68 10.44
CA ALA A 103 22.09 25.53 11.23
C ALA A 103 23.26 24.93 10.43
N GLY A 104 23.05 24.47 9.18
CA GLY A 104 24.09 23.84 8.35
C GLY A 104 24.62 22.51 8.89
N SER A 105 23.90 21.85 9.79
CA SER A 105 24.37 20.64 10.48
C SER A 105 23.77 19.37 9.89
N ALA A 106 24.59 18.63 9.14
CA ALA A 106 24.20 17.33 8.58
C ALA A 106 23.80 16.32 9.68
N ALA A 107 24.45 16.35 10.84
CA ALA A 107 24.12 15.49 11.96
C ALA A 107 22.72 15.77 12.51
N LEU A 108 22.33 17.05 12.64
CA LEU A 108 20.99 17.44 13.06
C LEU A 108 19.94 17.09 11.99
N VAL A 109 20.26 17.25 10.71
CA VAL A 109 19.35 16.84 9.63
C VAL A 109 19.07 15.34 9.72
N VAL A 110 20.10 14.52 9.89
CA VAL A 110 19.91 13.07 10.09
C VAL A 110 19.08 12.81 11.35
N LEU A 111 19.44 13.40 12.48
CA LEU A 111 18.75 13.18 13.76
C LEU A 111 17.25 13.51 13.68
N HIS A 112 16.89 14.61 13.03
CA HIS A 112 15.50 15.00 12.86
C HIS A 112 14.82 14.36 11.64
N SER A 113 15.55 13.69 10.74
CA SER A 113 14.93 12.93 9.64
C SER A 113 14.43 11.54 10.04
N VAL A 114 15.09 10.90 11.02
CA VAL A 114 14.82 9.52 11.40
C VAL A 114 13.39 9.33 11.93
N PRO A 115 12.89 10.16 12.87
CA PRO A 115 11.54 9.97 13.42
C PRO A 115 10.41 10.01 12.40
N PRO A 116 10.28 11.02 11.50
CA PRO A 116 9.18 11.04 10.54
C PRO A 116 9.24 9.87 9.53
N LEU A 117 10.44 9.46 9.11
CA LEU A 117 10.60 8.32 8.20
C LEU A 117 10.20 7.00 8.87
N VAL A 118 10.64 6.77 10.11
CA VAL A 118 10.32 5.56 10.87
C VAL A 118 8.83 5.50 11.17
N VAL A 119 8.21 6.60 11.60
CA VAL A 119 6.75 6.67 11.84
C VAL A 119 5.98 6.36 10.58
N PHE A 120 6.38 6.93 9.43
CA PHE A 120 5.72 6.67 8.15
C PHE A 120 5.77 5.19 7.77
N VAL A 121 6.97 4.59 7.82
CA VAL A 121 7.16 3.16 7.50
C VAL A 121 6.41 2.27 8.49
N ALA A 122 6.48 2.58 9.78
CA ALA A 122 5.78 1.83 10.81
C ALA A 122 4.26 1.93 10.66
N ALA A 123 3.71 3.09 10.29
CA ALA A 123 2.30 3.27 10.03
C ALA A 123 1.82 2.45 8.81
N GLU A 124 2.60 2.38 7.73
CA GLU A 124 2.34 1.48 6.61
C GLU A 124 2.39 0.01 7.05
N ALA A 125 3.40 -0.38 7.83
CA ALA A 125 3.55 -1.76 8.31
C ALA A 125 2.42 -2.19 9.27
N VAL A 126 2.02 -1.32 10.21
CA VAL A 126 0.92 -1.58 11.16
C VAL A 126 -0.39 -1.70 10.43
N THR A 127 -0.64 -0.83 9.46
CA THR A 127 -1.88 -0.91 8.68
C THR A 127 -1.92 -2.25 7.94
N GLU A 128 -0.82 -2.71 7.32
CA GLU A 128 -0.75 -4.01 6.65
C GLU A 128 -0.87 -5.20 7.63
N LEU A 129 -0.25 -5.11 8.81
CA LEU A 129 -0.35 -6.15 9.84
C LEU A 129 -1.77 -6.29 10.38
N ARG A 130 -2.46 -5.16 10.59
CA ARG A 130 -3.83 -5.13 11.10
C ARG A 130 -4.81 -5.75 10.11
N ASP A 131 -4.56 -5.63 8.81
CA ASP A 131 -5.31 -6.32 7.77
C ASP A 131 -5.19 -7.85 7.90
N LYS A 132 -3.97 -8.34 8.14
CA LYS A 132 -3.68 -9.78 8.30
C LYS A 132 -4.15 -10.36 9.63
N LEU A 133 -4.31 -9.53 10.67
CA LEU A 133 -4.78 -9.95 12.00
C LEU A 133 -6.31 -9.91 12.15
N VAL A 134 -7.02 -9.13 11.32
CA VAL A 134 -8.49 -9.19 11.21
C VAL A 134 -8.87 -10.37 10.29
N VAL A 135 -8.40 -11.57 10.64
CA VAL A 135 -9.05 -12.82 10.20
C VAL A 135 -10.06 -13.15 11.30
N PRO A 136 -11.36 -13.27 11.00
CA PRO A 136 -12.36 -13.61 12.01
C PRO A 136 -12.01 -14.93 12.70
N VAL A 137 -11.75 -14.90 14.01
CA VAL A 137 -11.50 -16.10 14.83
C VAL A 137 -12.79 -16.96 14.97
N ASP A 138 -13.96 -16.40 14.67
CA ASP A 138 -15.27 -17.06 14.74
C ASP A 138 -15.99 -17.24 13.38
N GLY A 139 -15.30 -17.03 12.26
CA GLY A 139 -15.79 -17.48 10.96
C GLY A 139 -15.45 -18.95 10.76
N PRO A 140 -16.26 -19.77 10.04
CA PRO A 140 -15.78 -21.08 9.60
C PRO A 140 -14.41 -20.87 8.96
N ALA A 141 -13.41 -21.65 9.40
CA ALA A 141 -12.05 -21.58 8.89
C ALA A 141 -12.13 -21.36 7.38
N PRO A 142 -11.53 -20.29 6.82
CA PRO A 142 -11.60 -20.08 5.38
C PRO A 142 -11.10 -21.38 4.77
N GLU A 143 -11.98 -22.10 4.07
CA GLU A 143 -11.56 -23.22 3.25
C GLU A 143 -10.35 -22.72 2.49
N PRO A 144 -9.22 -23.46 2.47
CA PRO A 144 -8.06 -23.04 1.72
C PRO A 144 -8.57 -22.76 0.30
N VAL A 145 -8.69 -21.48 -0.04
CA VAL A 145 -9.06 -21.06 -1.39
C VAL A 145 -7.91 -21.54 -2.22
N ALA A 146 -8.10 -22.72 -2.81
CA ALA A 146 -7.13 -23.31 -3.70
C ALA A 146 -6.74 -22.20 -4.68
N PRO A 147 -5.44 -21.94 -4.88
CA PRO A 147 -5.00 -20.89 -5.79
C PRO A 147 -5.79 -21.06 -7.08
N THR A 148 -6.55 -20.04 -7.48
CA THR A 148 -7.31 -20.10 -8.73
C THR A 148 -6.32 -20.50 -9.80
N PRO A 149 -6.49 -21.67 -10.46
CA PRO A 149 -5.50 -22.18 -11.39
C PRO A 149 -5.21 -21.06 -12.39
N ARG A 150 -3.95 -20.63 -12.46
CA ARG A 150 -3.54 -19.69 -13.49
C ARG A 150 -3.83 -20.39 -14.81
N THR A 151 -4.87 -19.96 -15.51
CA THR A 151 -5.31 -20.61 -16.74
C THR A 151 -4.12 -20.65 -17.68
N SER A 152 -3.64 -21.85 -17.97
CA SER A 152 -2.38 -22.01 -18.69
C SER A 152 -2.59 -21.69 -20.17
N PHE A 153 -1.51 -21.40 -20.90
CA PHE A 153 -1.59 -21.21 -22.35
C PHE A 153 -2.24 -22.42 -23.05
N ALA A 154 -1.97 -23.63 -22.56
CA ALA A 154 -2.54 -24.88 -23.10
C ALA A 154 -4.06 -24.96 -22.90
N GLU A 155 -4.57 -24.49 -21.76
CA GLU A 155 -6.01 -24.46 -21.49
C GLU A 155 -6.72 -23.45 -22.41
N TYR A 156 -6.14 -22.26 -22.62
CA TYR A 156 -6.69 -21.31 -23.58
C TYR A 156 -6.65 -21.85 -25.02
N LEU A 157 -5.62 -22.60 -25.39
CA LEU A 157 -5.53 -23.24 -26.70
C LEU A 157 -6.60 -24.33 -26.86
N ALA A 158 -6.82 -25.16 -25.84
CA ALA A 158 -7.84 -26.20 -25.85
C ALA A 158 -9.27 -25.62 -25.98
N VAL A 159 -9.56 -24.52 -25.27
CA VAL A 159 -10.85 -23.81 -25.39
C VAL A 159 -11.03 -23.24 -26.80
N ALA A 160 -10.00 -22.60 -27.36
CA ALA A 160 -10.06 -22.06 -28.71
C ALA A 160 -10.19 -23.17 -29.78
N GLN A 161 -9.58 -24.33 -29.57
CA GLN A 161 -9.74 -25.50 -30.45
C GLN A 161 -11.15 -26.09 -30.37
N ALA A 162 -11.71 -26.23 -29.17
CA ALA A 162 -13.06 -26.76 -28.97
C ALA A 162 -14.14 -25.85 -29.58
N ALA A 163 -13.93 -24.53 -29.56
CA ALA A 163 -14.82 -23.54 -30.16
C ALA A 163 -14.66 -23.42 -31.70
N ARG A 164 -13.70 -24.13 -32.30
CA ARG A 164 -13.41 -24.01 -33.74
C ARG A 164 -14.39 -24.85 -34.58
N THR A 165 -15.17 -24.17 -35.41
CA THR A 165 -16.01 -24.79 -36.44
C THR A 165 -15.34 -24.71 -37.82
N ARG A 166 -15.58 -25.70 -38.72
CA ARG A 166 -15.06 -25.66 -40.10
C ARG A 166 -15.54 -24.38 -40.82
N GLY A 167 -14.62 -23.63 -41.40
CA GLY A 167 -14.88 -22.39 -42.14
C GLY A 167 -14.70 -21.09 -41.33
N VAL A 168 -14.42 -21.17 -40.03
CA VAL A 168 -14.14 -19.97 -39.21
C VAL A 168 -12.72 -19.45 -39.49
N LYS A 169 -12.61 -18.18 -39.87
CA LYS A 169 -11.32 -17.50 -40.01
C LYS A 169 -10.74 -17.21 -38.61
N VAL A 170 -9.70 -17.93 -38.23
CA VAL A 170 -9.01 -17.73 -36.95
C VAL A 170 -8.32 -16.36 -36.96
N THR A 171 -8.78 -15.45 -36.10
CA THR A 171 -8.19 -14.12 -35.92
C THR A 171 -7.95 -13.85 -34.43
N PRO A 172 -7.02 -12.95 -34.04
CA PRO A 172 -6.84 -12.58 -32.64
C PRO A 172 -8.12 -12.01 -32.00
N ALA A 173 -8.98 -11.34 -32.78
CA ALA A 173 -10.27 -10.85 -32.29
C ALA A 173 -11.22 -12.01 -31.93
N TRP A 174 -11.35 -12.99 -32.83
CA TRP A 174 -12.14 -14.19 -32.59
C TRP A 174 -11.61 -15.01 -31.39
N VAL A 175 -10.29 -15.16 -31.27
CA VAL A 175 -9.69 -15.87 -30.12
C VAL A 175 -10.06 -15.19 -28.79
N ARG A 176 -10.07 -13.85 -28.74
CA ARG A 176 -10.46 -13.12 -27.52
C ARG A 176 -11.93 -13.29 -27.20
N GLU A 177 -12.78 -13.34 -28.21
CA GLU A 177 -14.22 -13.53 -28.06
C GLU A 177 -14.52 -14.89 -27.43
N VAL A 178 -13.86 -15.96 -27.91
CA VAL A 178 -14.14 -17.34 -27.43
C VAL A 178 -13.40 -17.72 -26.15
N THR A 179 -12.27 -17.06 -25.84
CA THR A 179 -11.44 -17.41 -24.67
C THR A 179 -11.40 -16.35 -23.56
N GLY A 180 -11.81 -15.12 -23.83
CA GLY A 180 -11.68 -14.00 -22.89
C GLY A 180 -10.23 -13.57 -22.62
N CYS A 181 -9.23 -14.10 -23.35
CA CYS A 181 -7.82 -13.83 -23.05
C CYS A 181 -7.37 -12.40 -23.40
N SER A 182 -6.21 -12.01 -22.86
CA SER A 182 -5.64 -10.68 -23.09
C SER A 182 -5.19 -10.46 -24.55
N ARG A 183 -5.07 -9.20 -24.97
CA ARG A 183 -4.64 -8.84 -26.33
C ARG A 183 -3.33 -9.51 -26.76
N GLY A 184 -2.34 -9.56 -25.86
CA GLY A 184 -1.04 -10.19 -26.14
C GLY A 184 -1.08 -11.72 -26.19
N LEU A 185 -2.01 -12.37 -25.49
CA LEU A 185 -2.16 -13.82 -25.53
C LEU A 185 -2.91 -14.28 -26.78
N SER A 186 -3.91 -13.49 -27.18
CA SER A 186 -4.75 -13.80 -28.35
C SER A 186 -4.00 -13.84 -29.68
N SER A 187 -2.97 -13.00 -29.86
CA SER A 187 -2.12 -13.02 -31.05
C SER A 187 -1.27 -14.29 -31.11
N ARG A 188 -0.73 -14.72 -29.97
CA ARG A 188 0.06 -15.95 -29.85
C ARG A 188 -0.77 -17.21 -30.06
N LEU A 189 -1.99 -17.25 -29.52
CA LEU A 189 -2.93 -18.35 -29.71
C LEU A 189 -3.43 -18.44 -31.17
N ALA A 190 -3.73 -17.31 -31.80
CA ALA A 190 -4.11 -17.28 -33.21
C ALA A 190 -2.98 -17.78 -34.12
N ALA A 191 -1.72 -17.40 -33.84
CA ALA A 191 -0.55 -17.90 -34.57
C ALA A 191 -0.37 -19.42 -34.38
N ALA A 192 -0.47 -19.92 -33.15
CA ALA A 192 -0.34 -21.36 -32.87
C ALA A 192 -1.43 -22.20 -33.55
N LEU A 193 -2.67 -21.69 -33.63
CA LEU A 193 -3.77 -22.35 -34.35
C LEU A 193 -3.58 -22.34 -35.87
N ALA A 194 -2.95 -21.31 -36.41
CA ALA A 194 -2.61 -21.21 -37.84
C ALA A 194 -1.45 -22.15 -38.23
N GLU A 195 -0.45 -22.29 -37.36
CA GLU A 195 0.66 -23.24 -37.57
C GLU A 195 0.19 -24.71 -37.60
N GLN A 196 -0.84 -25.04 -36.82
CA GLN A 196 -1.47 -26.38 -36.83
C GLN A 196 -2.27 -26.66 -38.11
N GLU A 197 -2.69 -25.63 -38.85
CA GLU A 197 -3.41 -25.78 -40.13
C GLU A 197 -2.45 -26.11 -41.29
N VAL A 198 -1.15 -25.85 -41.12
CA VAL A 198 -0.12 -26.04 -42.16
C VAL A 198 0.58 -27.40 -42.05
N ARG A 199 0.40 -28.13 -40.94
CA ARG A 199 1.00 -29.46 -40.75
C ARG A 199 0.02 -30.55 -41.23
N PRO A 200 0.32 -31.32 -42.29
CA PRO A 200 -0.54 -32.38 -42.81
C PRO A 200 -0.67 -33.57 -41.84
#